data_AF-A0A7C4VMF8-F1
#
_entry.id   AF-A0A7C4VMF8-F1
#
_cell.length_a   1.000
_cell.length_b   1.000
_cell.length_c   1.000
_cell.angle_alpha   90.00
_cell.angle_beta   90.00
_cell.angle_gamma   90.00
#
_symmetry.space_group_name_H-M   'P 1'
#
loop_
_entity.id
_entity.type
_entity.pdbx_description
1 polymer ?
#
loop_
_entity_poly.entity_id
_entity_poly.type
_entity_poly.pdbx_seq_one_letter_code
_entity_poly.pdbx_strand_id
1 'polypeptide(L)'
;MFKVWYHDNKSFAEYLIKITNLGNYNPQIEKISLGRNFADNPDAIQKILYLDVPDAIITYGFPEKPVLGIEFCAEAPSGHDIFQRVARVVASASFGTAFAFIFPEKKWVIRRIGGRWDIYNPLPLRALVNISTFHKVPAIPFFWEASQLSGNKSEGFLLTDQEFPNMPDRNSAEMKKFAEFVNLTITYVLQNRNFEEMMFDPFILERVAWMWDKYHERYRRKPDLYSWSPLTSCKIIKTSELVELVREKIGIEPNLPHYIIDRADTIVYEPSTRNFRADPYTGSLVGIDYLTCRNGESVRHRYRNLVIHFPHVSFQKMKKMFVRYYKEECPFRPNNEETDTYLTLHLRDGCRYTKQKELRIYCYIADLLLFHDAALY
;
A
#
# COMPACT_ATOMS: atom_id res chain seq x y z
N MET A 1 -15.01 -16.90 15.79
CA MET A 1 -16.07 -16.19 15.05
C MET A 1 -15.41 -15.27 14.04
N PHE A 2 -16.01 -15.04 12.87
CA PHE A 2 -15.52 -14.07 11.90
C PHE A 2 -15.96 -12.65 12.27
N LYS A 3 -15.10 -11.67 11.98
CA LYS A 3 -15.45 -10.25 11.97
C LYS A 3 -14.99 -9.61 10.67
N VAL A 4 -15.72 -8.62 10.20
CA VAL A 4 -15.35 -7.78 9.06
C VAL A 4 -15.22 -6.35 9.54
N TRP A 5 -13.99 -5.86 9.55
CA TRP A 5 -13.64 -4.50 9.89
C TRP A 5 -13.72 -3.63 8.64
N TYR A 6 -14.27 -2.43 8.76
CA TYR A 6 -14.31 -1.46 7.66
C TYR A 6 -13.67 -0.13 8.07
N HIS A 7 -13.07 0.55 7.10
CA HIS A 7 -12.50 1.87 7.31
C HIS A 7 -13.57 2.96 7.27
N ASP A 8 -13.79 3.57 6.09
CA ASP A 8 -14.66 4.74 5.95
C ASP A 8 -16.10 4.39 5.58
N ASN A 9 -16.30 3.31 4.81
CA ASN A 9 -17.61 2.94 4.30
C ASN A 9 -18.03 1.53 4.73
N LYS A 10 -19.12 1.45 5.49
CA LYS A 10 -19.68 0.16 5.94
C LYS A 10 -20.12 -0.73 4.78
N SER A 11 -20.46 -0.15 3.62
CA SER A 11 -20.86 -0.92 2.44
C SER A 11 -19.77 -1.86 1.93
N PHE A 12 -18.48 -1.59 2.23
CA PHE A 12 -17.39 -2.52 1.95
C PHE A 12 -17.58 -3.85 2.66
N ALA A 13 -17.91 -3.82 3.96
CA ALA A 13 -18.14 -5.02 4.75
C ALA A 13 -19.43 -5.74 4.34
N GLU A 14 -20.51 -4.99 4.13
CA GLU A 14 -21.81 -5.55 3.75
C GLU A 14 -21.77 -6.22 2.36
N TYR A 15 -21.11 -5.57 1.40
CA TYR A 15 -20.86 -6.15 0.08
C TYR A 15 -20.05 -7.45 0.17
N LEU A 16 -18.96 -7.45 0.94
CA LEU A 16 -18.11 -8.63 1.12
C LEU A 16 -18.87 -9.81 1.71
N ILE A 17 -19.71 -9.56 2.73
CA ILE A 17 -20.55 -10.59 3.35
C ILE A 17 -21.57 -11.14 2.35
N LYS A 18 -22.13 -10.28 1.51
CA LYS A 18 -23.16 -10.64 0.54
C LYS A 18 -22.65 -11.51 -0.60
N ILE A 19 -21.44 -11.27 -1.08
CA ILE A 19 -20.91 -11.94 -2.28
C ILE A 19 -20.03 -13.15 -1.98
N THR A 20 -19.78 -13.47 -0.71
CA THR A 20 -18.88 -14.54 -0.28
C THR A 20 -19.55 -15.48 0.72
N ASN A 21 -18.87 -16.59 1.03
CA ASN A 21 -19.30 -17.55 2.05
C ASN A 21 -19.20 -17.00 3.48
N LEU A 22 -18.66 -15.79 3.69
CA LEU A 22 -18.67 -15.14 5.00
C LEU A 22 -20.08 -15.07 5.59
N GLY A 23 -21.10 -14.79 4.77
CA GLY A 23 -22.49 -14.70 5.21
C GLY A 23 -23.00 -15.95 5.93
N ASN A 24 -22.44 -17.12 5.64
CA ASN A 24 -22.81 -18.39 6.28
C ASN A 24 -22.34 -18.47 7.75
N TYR A 25 -21.45 -17.58 8.18
CA TYR A 25 -20.85 -17.58 9.52
C TYR A 25 -21.32 -16.42 10.40
N ASN A 26 -22.33 -15.65 9.96
CA ASN A 26 -22.91 -14.51 10.67
C ASN A 26 -21.84 -13.56 11.28
N PRO A 27 -20.93 -13.01 10.45
CA PRO A 27 -19.80 -12.23 10.95
C PRO A 27 -20.28 -10.92 11.57
N GLN A 28 -19.55 -10.45 12.59
CA GLN A 28 -19.76 -9.12 13.15
C GLN A 28 -19.13 -8.07 12.23
N ILE A 29 -19.73 -6.89 12.14
CA ILE A 29 -19.18 -5.75 11.40
C ILE A 29 -18.72 -4.70 12.39
N GLU A 30 -17.45 -4.31 12.32
CA GLU A 30 -16.85 -3.32 13.22
C GLU A 30 -16.12 -2.23 12.43
N LYS A 31 -16.07 -1.01 12.97
CA LYS A 31 -15.33 0.08 12.35
C LYS A 31 -13.89 0.08 12.85
N ILE A 32 -12.93 0.28 11.95
CA ILE A 32 -11.53 0.50 12.32
C ILE A 32 -11.41 1.83 13.08
N SER A 33 -10.80 1.78 14.26
CA SER A 33 -10.54 2.99 15.05
C SER A 33 -9.28 3.72 14.56
N LEU A 34 -9.33 5.04 14.47
CA LEU A 34 -8.23 5.89 13.98
C LEU A 34 -7.94 7.01 14.96
N GLY A 35 -6.86 7.76 14.71
CA GLY A 35 -6.48 8.90 15.54
C GLY A 35 -6.19 8.45 16.97
N ARG A 36 -6.74 9.17 17.96
CA ARG A 36 -6.55 8.82 19.38
C ARG A 36 -7.14 7.47 19.75
N ASN A 37 -8.20 7.03 19.06
CA ASN A 37 -8.85 5.76 19.33
C ASN A 37 -8.13 4.58 18.64
N PHE A 38 -7.01 4.81 17.95
CA PHE A 38 -6.29 3.73 17.25
C PHE A 38 -5.88 2.58 18.19
N ALA A 39 -5.62 2.89 19.47
CA ALA A 39 -5.28 1.91 20.49
C ALA A 39 -6.43 0.93 20.83
N ASP A 40 -7.67 1.27 20.45
CA ASP A 40 -8.84 0.43 20.71
C ASP A 40 -8.95 -0.74 19.72
N ASN A 41 -8.22 -0.69 18.60
CA ASN A 41 -8.15 -1.82 17.69
C ASN A 41 -7.40 -2.99 18.36
N PRO A 42 -7.75 -4.25 18.09
CA PRO A 42 -6.94 -5.41 18.48
C PRO A 42 -5.48 -5.30 18.00
N ASP A 43 -4.53 -5.74 18.82
CA ASP A 43 -3.08 -5.65 18.53
C ASP A 43 -2.70 -6.20 17.14
N ALA A 44 -3.32 -7.29 16.72
CA ALA A 44 -3.05 -7.89 15.42
C ALA A 44 -3.56 -7.03 14.25
N ILE A 45 -4.65 -6.30 14.44
CA ILE A 45 -5.15 -5.32 13.46
C ILE A 45 -4.24 -4.09 13.44
N GLN A 46 -3.86 -3.55 14.60
CA GLN A 46 -2.91 -2.43 14.67
C GLN A 46 -1.65 -2.69 13.84
N LYS A 47 -1.11 -3.91 13.90
CA LYS A 47 0.07 -4.33 13.12
C LYS A 47 -0.12 -4.18 11.62
N ILE A 48 -1.25 -4.56 11.03
CA ILE A 48 -1.48 -4.46 9.58
C ILE A 48 -1.90 -3.06 9.13
N LEU A 49 -2.24 -2.16 10.05
CA LEU A 49 -2.59 -0.76 9.78
C LEU A 49 -1.37 0.19 9.82
N TYR A 50 -0.18 -0.32 10.16
CA TYR A 50 0.96 0.55 10.49
C TYR A 50 1.50 1.38 9.34
N LEU A 51 1.32 0.98 8.07
CA LEU A 51 1.69 1.85 6.94
C LEU A 51 0.49 2.69 6.55
N ASP A 52 -0.61 2.05 6.18
CA ASP A 52 -1.82 2.68 5.69
C ASP A 52 -3.03 1.75 5.89
N VAL A 53 -4.24 2.31 5.84
CA VAL A 53 -5.47 1.60 6.25
C VAL A 53 -6.21 1.02 5.03
N PRO A 54 -6.42 -0.30 4.94
CA PRO A 54 -7.25 -0.92 3.90
C PRO A 54 -8.73 -0.62 4.10
N ASP A 55 -9.51 -0.70 3.03
CA ASP A 55 -10.96 -0.48 3.06
C ASP A 55 -11.70 -1.49 3.94
N ALA A 56 -11.27 -2.75 3.93
CA ALA A 56 -11.80 -3.79 4.81
C ALA A 56 -10.76 -4.81 5.27
N ILE A 57 -11.00 -5.44 6.43
CA ILE A 57 -10.19 -6.53 6.99
C ILE A 57 -11.12 -7.63 7.50
N ILE A 58 -10.87 -8.88 7.12
CA ILE A 58 -11.51 -10.05 7.75
C ILE A 58 -10.62 -10.50 8.91
N THR A 59 -11.19 -10.73 10.10
CA THR A 59 -10.50 -11.41 11.21
C THR A 59 -11.27 -12.67 11.63
N TYR A 60 -10.57 -13.59 12.30
CA TYR A 60 -11.15 -14.82 12.84
C TYR A 60 -10.58 -15.18 14.22
N GLY A 61 -11.45 -15.67 15.10
CA GLY A 61 -11.08 -16.32 16.35
C GLY A 61 -10.87 -15.36 17.53
N PHE A 62 -10.41 -15.91 18.66
CA PHE A 62 -9.98 -15.16 19.84
C PHE A 62 -8.69 -15.80 20.38
N PRO A 63 -7.58 -15.04 20.56
CA PRO A 63 -7.41 -13.64 20.15
C PRO A 63 -7.60 -13.48 18.64
N GLU A 64 -8.05 -12.30 18.22
CA GLU A 64 -8.37 -12.05 16.81
C GLU A 64 -7.13 -12.14 15.92
N LYS A 65 -7.26 -12.90 14.82
CA LYS A 65 -6.21 -13.02 13.81
C LYS A 65 -6.69 -12.40 12.49
N PRO A 66 -5.95 -11.46 11.89
CA PRO A 66 -6.18 -11.00 10.54
C PRO A 66 -6.08 -12.17 9.55
N VAL A 67 -7.07 -12.25 8.68
CA VAL A 67 -7.21 -13.27 7.64
C VAL A 67 -6.91 -12.67 6.28
N LEU A 68 -7.57 -11.56 5.96
CA LEU A 68 -7.50 -10.96 4.64
C LEU A 68 -7.70 -9.44 4.74
N GLY A 69 -6.75 -8.68 4.20
CA GLY A 69 -6.93 -7.25 3.93
C GLY A 69 -7.49 -7.04 2.52
N ILE A 70 -8.34 -6.03 2.33
CA ILE A 70 -9.02 -5.77 1.06
C ILE A 70 -8.98 -4.27 0.76
N GLU A 71 -8.64 -3.91 -0.47
CA GLU A 71 -8.71 -2.54 -0.97
C GLU A 71 -9.57 -2.47 -2.24
N PHE A 72 -10.55 -1.56 -2.25
CA PHE A 72 -11.40 -1.22 -3.38
C PHE A 72 -11.02 0.15 -3.92
N CYS A 73 -10.20 0.16 -4.98
CA CYS A 73 -9.82 1.39 -5.64
C CYS A 73 -10.71 1.62 -6.86
N ALA A 74 -11.50 2.70 -6.85
CA ALA A 74 -12.24 3.16 -8.03
C ALA A 74 -11.44 4.18 -8.86
N GLU A 75 -10.25 4.63 -8.40
CA GLU A 75 -9.47 5.68 -9.05
C GLU A 75 -8.95 5.27 -10.43
N ALA A 76 -8.53 6.24 -11.24
CA ALA A 76 -7.97 5.97 -12.55
C ALA A 76 -6.79 4.99 -12.44
N PRO A 77 -6.72 3.94 -13.27
CA PRO A 77 -5.76 2.87 -13.04
C PRO A 77 -4.36 3.20 -13.61
N SER A 78 -4.03 4.48 -13.74
CA SER A 78 -2.82 4.96 -14.37
C SER A 78 -2.03 5.88 -13.43
N GLY A 79 -0.75 6.12 -13.73
CA GLY A 79 0.07 7.02 -12.93
C GLY A 79 0.33 6.49 -11.51
N HIS A 80 0.30 7.39 -10.54
CA HIS A 80 0.61 7.13 -9.13
C HIS A 80 -0.62 6.67 -8.31
N ASP A 81 -1.82 6.75 -8.88
CA ASP A 81 -3.09 6.58 -8.14
C ASP A 81 -3.32 5.15 -7.64
N ILE A 82 -2.86 4.13 -8.38
CA ILE A 82 -2.86 2.75 -7.88
C ILE A 82 -1.73 2.56 -6.86
N PHE A 83 -0.55 3.14 -7.14
CA PHE A 83 0.65 2.93 -6.33
C PHE A 83 0.53 3.50 -4.92
N GLN A 84 -0.23 4.58 -4.73
CA GLN A 84 -0.49 5.12 -3.40
C GLN A 84 -1.13 4.09 -2.45
N ARG A 85 -1.80 3.06 -2.98
CA ARG A 85 -2.48 2.03 -2.19
C ARG A 85 -1.60 0.84 -1.80
N VAL A 86 -0.44 0.66 -2.44
CA VAL A 86 0.46 -0.50 -2.24
C VAL A 86 0.97 -0.62 -0.79
N ALA A 87 1.07 0.50 -0.06
CA ALA A 87 1.47 0.50 1.34
C ALA A 87 0.57 -0.39 2.23
N ARG A 88 -0.73 -0.45 1.94
CA ARG A 88 -1.72 -1.28 2.68
C ARG A 88 -1.46 -2.77 2.46
N VAL A 89 -1.15 -3.13 1.23
CA VAL A 89 -0.81 -4.50 0.82
C VAL A 89 0.44 -4.98 1.54
N VAL A 90 1.50 -4.15 1.50
CA VAL A 90 2.79 -4.47 2.14
C VAL A 90 2.66 -4.61 3.65
N ALA A 91 1.88 -3.74 4.30
CA ALA A 91 1.66 -3.84 5.73
C ALA A 91 0.99 -5.17 6.11
N SER A 92 -0.03 -5.59 5.35
CA SER A 92 -0.70 -6.87 5.57
C SER A 92 0.22 -8.07 5.33
N ALA A 93 0.93 -8.07 4.19
CA ALA A 93 1.83 -9.15 3.82
C ALA A 93 2.99 -9.33 4.82
N SER A 94 3.54 -8.23 5.34
CA SER A 94 4.62 -8.24 6.35
C SER A 94 4.23 -8.89 7.67
N PHE A 95 2.94 -9.13 7.89
CA PHE A 95 2.42 -9.84 9.06
C PHE A 95 1.67 -11.13 8.66
N GLY A 96 2.00 -11.71 7.49
CA GLY A 96 1.46 -12.99 7.04
C GLY A 96 -0.04 -12.96 6.73
N THR A 97 -0.61 -11.78 6.47
CA THR A 97 -2.03 -11.62 6.12
C THR A 97 -2.18 -11.50 4.61
N ALA A 98 -3.04 -12.34 4.02
CA ALA A 98 -3.34 -12.26 2.59
C ALA A 98 -3.99 -10.91 2.24
N PHE A 99 -3.95 -10.55 0.96
CA PHE A 99 -4.50 -9.28 0.50
C PHE A 99 -5.22 -9.41 -0.84
N ALA A 100 -6.39 -8.81 -0.96
CA ALA A 100 -7.11 -8.64 -2.21
C ALA A 100 -7.06 -7.17 -2.64
N PHE A 101 -6.58 -6.90 -3.86
CA PHE A 101 -6.48 -5.53 -4.37
C PHE A 101 -7.32 -5.32 -5.62
N ILE A 102 -8.44 -4.63 -5.48
CA ILE A 102 -9.38 -4.36 -6.57
C ILE A 102 -9.07 -2.98 -7.14
N PHE A 103 -8.84 -2.89 -8.45
CA PHE A 103 -8.64 -1.61 -9.14
C PHE A 103 -9.07 -1.69 -10.61
N PRO A 104 -9.35 -0.58 -11.31
CA PRO A 104 -9.92 -0.67 -12.64
C PRO A 104 -8.97 -1.27 -13.68
N GLU A 105 -9.49 -2.08 -14.60
CA GLU A 105 -8.73 -2.41 -15.81
C GLU A 105 -8.53 -1.16 -16.67
N LYS A 106 -9.59 -0.36 -16.76
CA LYS A 106 -9.63 0.91 -17.47
C LYS A 106 -10.70 1.80 -16.85
N LYS A 107 -10.54 3.11 -16.95
CA LYS A 107 -11.54 4.09 -16.51
C LYS A 107 -11.57 5.25 -17.48
N TRP A 108 -12.77 5.74 -17.82
CA TRP A 108 -12.90 6.95 -18.60
C TRP A 108 -12.66 8.16 -17.72
N VAL A 109 -11.68 8.98 -18.09
CA VAL A 109 -11.29 10.18 -17.34
C VAL A 109 -11.62 11.41 -18.18
N ILE A 110 -12.45 12.28 -17.61
CA ILE A 110 -12.78 13.59 -18.19
C ILE A 110 -11.57 14.51 -17.98
N ARG A 111 -11.16 15.21 -19.04
CA ARG A 111 -10.05 16.17 -19.02
C ARG A 111 -10.56 17.56 -19.38
N ARG A 112 -9.70 18.57 -19.27
CA ARG A 112 -10.03 19.95 -19.70
C ARG A 112 -10.56 20.02 -21.14
N ILE A 113 -10.10 19.10 -22.00
CA ILE A 113 -10.58 18.95 -23.37
C ILE A 113 -10.89 17.46 -23.61
N GLY A 114 -12.17 17.13 -23.72
CA GLY A 114 -12.67 15.78 -23.99
C GLY A 114 -12.51 14.78 -22.83
N GLY A 115 -12.57 13.49 -23.17
CA GLY A 115 -12.30 12.40 -22.24
C GLY A 115 -11.52 11.30 -22.93
N ARG A 116 -10.87 10.44 -22.15
CA ARG A 116 -10.17 9.27 -22.69
C ARG A 116 -10.22 8.10 -21.72
N TRP A 117 -10.07 6.90 -22.25
CA TRP A 117 -9.80 5.70 -21.46
C TRP A 117 -8.36 5.74 -20.95
N ASP A 118 -8.21 5.87 -19.63
CA ASP A 118 -6.95 5.53 -18.97
C ASP A 118 -6.98 4.03 -18.67
N ILE A 119 -5.94 3.32 -19.12
CA ILE A 119 -5.79 1.87 -19.01
C ILE A 119 -4.78 1.56 -17.91
N TYR A 120 -4.93 0.42 -17.25
CA TYR A 120 -4.08 0.01 -16.16
C TYR A 120 -2.57 0.13 -16.46
N ASN A 121 -1.87 0.58 -15.43
CA ASN A 121 -0.43 0.50 -15.29
C ASN A 121 -0.05 -0.95 -14.95
N PRO A 122 0.90 -1.59 -15.65
CA PRO A 122 1.27 -2.97 -15.36
C PRO A 122 2.17 -3.12 -14.12
N LEU A 123 2.86 -2.07 -13.67
CA LEU A 123 3.83 -2.18 -12.58
C LEU A 123 3.23 -2.64 -11.23
N PRO A 124 2.01 -2.24 -10.81
CA PRO A 124 1.38 -2.77 -9.60
C PRO A 124 1.25 -4.29 -9.62
N LEU A 125 0.93 -4.91 -10.76
CA LEU A 125 0.86 -6.37 -10.88
C LEU A 125 2.20 -7.02 -10.55
N ARG A 126 3.30 -6.50 -11.13
CA ARG A 126 4.65 -6.98 -10.81
C ARG A 126 5.03 -6.75 -9.35
N ALA A 127 4.67 -5.60 -8.79
CA ALA A 127 4.91 -5.31 -7.37
C ALA A 127 4.17 -6.31 -6.47
N LEU A 128 2.91 -6.63 -6.77
CA LEU A 128 2.11 -7.62 -6.04
C LEU A 128 2.67 -9.04 -6.14
N VAL A 129 3.18 -9.46 -7.31
CA VAL A 129 3.89 -10.75 -7.43
C VAL A 129 5.11 -10.76 -6.51
N ASN A 130 5.92 -9.70 -6.52
CA ASN A 130 7.11 -9.60 -5.68
C ASN A 130 6.74 -9.59 -4.19
N ILE A 131 5.71 -8.85 -3.79
CA ILE A 131 5.19 -8.84 -2.42
C ILE A 131 4.77 -10.26 -2.02
N SER A 132 3.98 -10.94 -2.86
CA SER A 132 3.50 -12.29 -2.57
C SER A 132 4.63 -13.30 -2.44
N THR A 133 5.63 -13.19 -3.32
CA THR A 133 6.80 -14.08 -3.35
C THR A 133 7.68 -13.86 -2.13
N PHE A 134 8.00 -12.60 -1.82
CA PHE A 134 8.92 -12.29 -0.72
C PHE A 134 8.31 -12.62 0.64
N HIS A 135 7.02 -12.32 0.85
CA HIS A 135 6.32 -12.57 2.12
C HIS A 135 5.63 -13.93 2.19
N LYS A 136 5.71 -14.72 1.11
CA LYS A 136 5.07 -16.04 0.99
C LYS A 136 3.59 -16.03 1.36
N VAL A 137 2.88 -14.98 0.97
CA VAL A 137 1.46 -14.81 1.28
C VAL A 137 0.75 -14.19 0.09
N PRO A 138 -0.44 -14.67 -0.31
CA PRO A 138 -1.08 -14.16 -1.52
C PRO A 138 -1.49 -12.69 -1.40
N ALA A 139 -0.96 -11.84 -2.29
CA ALA A 139 -1.41 -10.48 -2.53
C ALA A 139 -1.95 -10.38 -3.95
N ILE A 140 -3.26 -10.61 -4.11
CA ILE A 140 -3.89 -10.93 -5.38
C ILE A 140 -4.74 -9.75 -5.89
N PRO A 141 -4.52 -9.28 -7.12
CA PRO A 141 -5.32 -8.23 -7.72
C PRO A 141 -6.57 -8.76 -8.42
N PHE A 142 -7.60 -7.91 -8.53
CA PHE A 142 -8.79 -8.14 -9.37
C PHE A 142 -9.17 -6.86 -10.11
N PHE A 143 -9.52 -7.00 -11.40
CA PHE A 143 -9.94 -5.83 -12.14
C PHE A 143 -11.37 -5.43 -11.80
N TRP A 144 -11.56 -4.14 -11.54
CA TRP A 144 -12.86 -3.50 -11.60
C TRP A 144 -13.17 -3.23 -13.08
N GLU A 145 -14.08 -4.03 -13.63
CA GLU A 145 -14.44 -3.97 -15.05
C GLU A 145 -15.19 -2.68 -15.40
N ALA A 146 -15.04 -2.23 -16.66
CA ALA A 146 -15.66 -1.01 -17.15
C ALA A 146 -16.26 -1.21 -18.55
N SER A 147 -17.44 -0.62 -18.79
CA SER A 147 -18.20 -0.75 -20.03
C SER A 147 -18.85 0.57 -20.42
N GLN A 148 -18.63 1.03 -21.65
CA GLN A 148 -19.29 2.23 -22.16
C GLN A 148 -20.82 2.08 -22.28
N LEU A 149 -21.30 0.85 -22.45
CA LEU A 149 -22.71 0.55 -22.67
C LEU A 149 -23.50 0.47 -21.37
N SER A 150 -22.91 -0.13 -20.33
CA SER A 150 -23.59 -0.51 -19.10
C SER A 150 -22.95 0.04 -17.82
N GLY A 151 -21.78 0.65 -17.91
CA GLY A 151 -21.08 1.21 -16.77
C GLY A 151 -21.60 2.58 -16.34
N ASN A 152 -21.38 2.91 -15.08
CA ASN A 152 -21.80 4.18 -14.52
C ASN A 152 -20.93 5.34 -15.05
N LYS A 153 -21.53 6.24 -15.83
CA LYS A 153 -20.87 7.41 -16.43
C LYS A 153 -20.21 8.32 -15.39
N SER A 154 -20.80 8.52 -14.22
CA SER A 154 -20.20 9.37 -13.17
C SER A 154 -18.92 8.76 -12.61
N GLU A 155 -18.84 7.42 -12.62
CA GLU A 155 -17.68 6.64 -12.19
C GLU A 155 -16.76 6.28 -13.36
N GLY A 156 -16.74 7.06 -14.43
CA GLY A 156 -15.87 6.78 -15.58
C GLY A 156 -16.17 5.44 -16.27
N PHE A 157 -17.45 5.07 -16.31
CA PHE A 157 -17.99 3.84 -16.89
C PHE A 157 -17.59 2.53 -16.20
N LEU A 158 -17.22 2.59 -14.91
CA LEU A 158 -17.06 1.38 -14.10
C LEU A 158 -18.39 0.62 -13.97
N LEU A 159 -18.32 -0.71 -14.00
CA LEU A 159 -19.47 -1.57 -13.71
C LEU A 159 -19.71 -1.59 -12.21
N THR A 160 -20.84 -1.05 -11.77
CA THR A 160 -21.18 -0.92 -10.35
C THR A 160 -22.29 -1.88 -9.97
N ASP A 161 -22.26 -2.35 -8.73
CA ASP A 161 -23.30 -3.20 -8.16
C ASP A 161 -24.63 -2.45 -8.02
N GLN A 162 -25.75 -3.15 -8.22
CA GLN A 162 -27.08 -2.54 -8.14
C GLN A 162 -27.52 -2.25 -6.69
N GLU A 163 -27.15 -3.11 -5.74
CA GLU A 163 -27.51 -2.98 -4.33
C GLU A 163 -26.47 -2.14 -3.58
N PHE A 164 -25.21 -2.17 -4.01
CA PHE A 164 -24.11 -1.36 -3.48
C PHE A 164 -23.49 -0.48 -4.57
N PRO A 165 -24.10 0.69 -4.91
CA PRO A 165 -23.70 1.50 -6.07
C PRO A 165 -22.25 1.99 -6.10
N ASN A 166 -21.57 1.97 -4.96
CA ASN A 166 -20.16 2.34 -4.82
C ASN A 166 -19.19 1.15 -4.89
N MET A 167 -19.68 -0.04 -5.24
CA MET A 167 -18.94 -1.30 -5.29
C MET A 167 -18.92 -1.88 -6.71
N PRO A 168 -17.93 -2.71 -7.06
CA PRO A 168 -17.90 -3.39 -8.35
C PRO A 168 -19.08 -4.33 -8.53
N ASP A 169 -19.58 -4.46 -9.76
CA ASP A 169 -20.66 -5.40 -10.08
C ASP A 169 -20.29 -6.82 -9.65
N ARG A 170 -21.02 -7.37 -8.67
CA ARG A 170 -20.77 -8.72 -8.14
C ARG A 170 -20.90 -9.83 -9.18
N ASN A 171 -21.61 -9.58 -10.28
CA ASN A 171 -21.85 -10.56 -11.33
C ASN A 171 -20.72 -10.62 -12.37
N SER A 172 -19.80 -9.65 -12.34
CA SER A 172 -18.61 -9.62 -13.20
C SER A 172 -17.75 -10.86 -13.03
N ALA A 173 -17.03 -11.23 -14.08
CA ALA A 173 -16.14 -12.40 -14.04
C ALA A 173 -15.02 -12.21 -13.00
N GLU A 174 -14.50 -11.00 -12.87
CA GLU A 174 -13.44 -10.68 -11.93
C GLU A 174 -13.93 -10.65 -10.47
N MET A 175 -15.16 -10.17 -10.19
CA MET A 175 -15.68 -10.22 -8.81
C MET A 175 -16.07 -11.62 -8.36
N LYS A 176 -16.45 -12.52 -9.29
CA LYS A 176 -16.61 -13.94 -8.96
C LYS A 176 -15.29 -14.59 -8.53
N LYS A 177 -14.18 -14.29 -9.23
CA LYS A 177 -12.84 -14.74 -8.83
C LYS A 177 -12.39 -14.11 -7.51
N PHE A 178 -12.73 -12.84 -7.27
CA PHE A 178 -12.48 -12.21 -5.98
C PHE A 178 -13.23 -12.93 -4.85
N ALA A 179 -14.51 -13.23 -5.03
CA ALA A 179 -15.29 -14.00 -4.06
C ALA A 179 -14.70 -15.41 -3.83
N GLU A 180 -14.25 -16.09 -4.89
CA GLU A 180 -13.55 -17.36 -4.79
C GLU A 180 -12.28 -17.27 -3.95
N PHE A 181 -11.47 -16.23 -4.17
CA PHE A 181 -10.27 -15.98 -3.35
C PHE A 181 -10.61 -15.76 -1.87
N VAL A 182 -11.61 -14.94 -1.58
CA VAL A 182 -12.07 -14.71 -0.20
C VAL A 182 -12.54 -16.04 0.41
N ASN A 183 -13.32 -16.83 -0.30
CA ASN A 183 -13.78 -18.15 0.15
C ASN A 183 -12.63 -19.13 0.39
N LEU A 184 -11.58 -19.06 -0.43
CA LEU A 184 -10.37 -19.84 -0.26
C LEU A 184 -9.65 -19.44 1.04
N THR A 185 -9.49 -18.14 1.32
CA THR A 185 -8.87 -17.67 2.58
C THR A 185 -9.65 -18.13 3.81
N ILE A 186 -10.98 -18.08 3.77
CA ILE A 186 -11.87 -18.59 4.84
C ILE A 186 -11.63 -20.07 5.06
N THR A 187 -11.56 -20.85 3.96
CA THR A 187 -11.34 -22.30 4.03
C THR A 187 -10.00 -22.63 4.68
N TYR A 188 -8.92 -21.95 4.28
CA TYR A 188 -7.59 -22.15 4.87
C TYR A 188 -7.58 -21.84 6.38
N VAL A 189 -8.23 -20.76 6.79
CA VAL A 189 -8.34 -20.40 8.22
C VAL A 189 -9.13 -21.42 9.01
N LEU A 190 -10.28 -21.87 8.51
CA LEU A 190 -11.11 -22.87 9.19
C LEU A 190 -10.43 -24.23 9.29
N GLN A 191 -9.57 -24.57 8.33
CA GLN A 191 -8.74 -25.78 8.34
C GLN A 191 -7.44 -25.61 9.12
N ASN A 192 -7.18 -24.43 9.72
CA ASN A 192 -5.95 -24.10 10.43
C ASN A 192 -4.68 -24.35 9.59
N ARG A 193 -4.75 -24.06 8.28
CA ARG A 193 -3.63 -24.21 7.33
C ARG A 193 -2.80 -22.95 7.28
N ASN A 194 -1.50 -23.11 6.98
CA ASN A 194 -0.62 -21.96 6.80
C ASN A 194 -0.89 -21.28 5.44
N PHE A 195 -0.90 -19.95 5.43
CA PHE A 195 -1.08 -19.16 4.22
C PHE A 195 0.12 -19.27 3.27
N GLU A 196 1.30 -19.65 3.76
CA GLU A 196 2.42 -20.03 2.89
C GLU A 196 2.07 -21.20 1.96
N GLU A 197 1.27 -22.16 2.42
CA GLU A 197 0.80 -23.27 1.58
C GLU A 197 -0.17 -22.79 0.49
N MET A 198 -0.90 -21.71 0.75
CA MET A 198 -1.87 -21.13 -0.18
C MET A 198 -1.20 -20.63 -1.46
N MET A 199 0.09 -20.30 -1.42
CA MET A 199 0.88 -19.93 -2.60
C MET A 199 0.97 -21.05 -3.65
N PHE A 200 0.72 -22.31 -3.25
CA PHE A 200 0.71 -23.47 -4.13
C PHE A 200 -0.70 -23.93 -4.52
N ASP A 201 -1.73 -23.23 -4.06
CA ASP A 201 -3.10 -23.51 -4.44
C ASP A 201 -3.28 -23.27 -5.96
N PRO A 202 -3.95 -24.17 -6.71
CA PRO A 202 -4.13 -24.01 -8.15
C PRO A 202 -4.73 -22.65 -8.53
N PHE A 203 -5.71 -22.16 -7.76
CA PHE A 203 -6.30 -20.84 -8.01
C PHE A 203 -5.26 -19.73 -7.91
N ILE A 204 -4.37 -19.79 -6.91
CA ILE A 204 -3.33 -18.78 -6.70
C ILE A 204 -2.26 -18.87 -7.78
N LEU A 205 -1.83 -20.08 -8.15
CA LEU A 205 -0.84 -20.28 -9.22
C LEU A 205 -1.35 -19.75 -10.56
N GLU A 206 -2.59 -20.06 -10.93
CA GLU A 206 -3.24 -19.54 -12.14
C GLU A 206 -3.35 -18.02 -12.09
N ARG A 207 -3.67 -17.46 -10.93
CA ARG A 207 -3.81 -16.01 -10.79
C ARG A 207 -2.49 -15.28 -10.87
N VAL A 208 -1.41 -15.83 -10.32
CA VAL A 208 -0.04 -15.30 -10.47
C VAL A 208 0.40 -15.39 -11.94
N ALA A 209 0.10 -16.49 -12.64
CA ALA A 209 0.36 -16.60 -14.07
C ALA A 209 -0.41 -15.52 -14.87
N TRP A 210 -1.67 -15.28 -14.54
CA TRP A 210 -2.48 -14.21 -15.14
C TRP A 210 -1.89 -12.81 -14.88
N MET A 211 -1.37 -12.55 -13.67
CA MET A 211 -0.71 -11.27 -13.36
C MET A 211 0.51 -11.05 -14.25
N TRP A 212 1.32 -12.09 -14.46
CA TRP A 212 2.46 -12.01 -15.37
C TRP A 212 2.03 -11.82 -16.82
N ASP A 213 1.01 -12.53 -17.30
CA ASP A 213 0.49 -12.34 -18.66
C ASP A 213 0.05 -10.89 -18.90
N LYS A 214 -0.74 -10.32 -17.98
CA LYS A 214 -1.19 -8.93 -18.05
C LYS A 214 -0.06 -7.92 -17.94
N TYR A 215 0.92 -8.17 -17.08
CA TYR A 215 2.14 -7.37 -17.03
C TYR A 215 2.85 -7.35 -18.39
N HIS A 216 3.11 -8.52 -18.98
CA HIS A 216 3.84 -8.66 -20.24
C HIS A 216 3.04 -8.15 -21.45
N GLU A 217 1.71 -8.29 -21.47
CA GLU A 217 0.83 -7.73 -22.50
C GLU A 217 1.06 -6.23 -22.67
N ARG A 218 1.13 -5.50 -21.56
CA ARG A 218 1.35 -4.05 -21.55
C ARG A 218 2.81 -3.69 -21.71
N TYR A 219 3.71 -4.40 -21.02
CA TYR A 219 5.14 -4.14 -21.07
C TYR A 219 5.68 -4.29 -22.51
N ARG A 220 5.21 -5.28 -23.29
CA ARG A 220 5.60 -5.41 -24.71
C ARG A 220 5.29 -4.18 -25.56
N ARG A 221 4.23 -3.42 -25.26
CA ARG A 221 3.88 -2.19 -25.98
C ARG A 221 4.82 -1.02 -25.62
N LYS A 222 5.49 -1.10 -24.47
CA LYS A 222 6.41 -0.07 -23.96
C LYS A 222 7.50 -0.74 -23.10
N PRO A 223 8.51 -1.39 -23.72
CA PRO A 223 9.43 -2.33 -23.08
C PRO A 223 10.56 -1.62 -22.32
N ASP A 224 10.21 -0.62 -21.53
CA ASP A 224 11.11 0.07 -20.60
C ASP A 224 10.36 0.27 -19.29
N LEU A 225 10.89 -0.30 -18.22
CA LEU A 225 10.30 -0.23 -16.88
C LEU A 225 10.20 1.21 -16.38
N TYR A 226 11.22 2.02 -16.67
CA TYR A 226 11.33 3.42 -16.24
C TYR A 226 10.44 4.35 -17.05
N SER A 227 9.81 3.84 -18.10
CA SER A 227 8.82 4.59 -18.84
C SER A 227 7.42 4.55 -18.21
N TRP A 228 7.23 3.77 -17.13
CA TRP A 228 5.97 3.67 -16.39
C TRP A 228 6.08 4.34 -15.02
N SER A 229 5.07 5.11 -14.63
CA SER A 229 4.99 5.72 -13.29
C SER A 229 4.88 4.63 -12.21
N PRO A 230 5.48 4.80 -11.01
CA PRO A 230 6.25 5.95 -10.56
C PRO A 230 7.72 5.95 -11.00
N LEU A 231 8.19 4.91 -11.70
CA LEU A 231 9.59 4.78 -12.11
C LEU A 231 10.04 5.82 -13.14
N THR A 232 9.11 6.48 -13.83
CA THR A 232 9.38 7.69 -14.65
C THR A 232 10.03 8.82 -13.87
N SER A 233 9.90 8.83 -12.54
CA SER A 233 10.52 9.81 -11.65
C SER A 233 11.70 9.22 -10.88
N CYS A 234 12.26 8.11 -11.35
CA CYS A 234 13.40 7.44 -10.73
C CYS A 234 14.63 7.49 -11.64
N LYS A 235 15.80 7.59 -11.03
CA LYS A 235 17.10 7.38 -11.68
C LYS A 235 17.93 6.35 -10.92
N ILE A 236 18.72 5.58 -11.64
CA ILE A 236 19.73 4.69 -11.05
C ILE A 236 21.06 5.42 -11.09
N ILE A 237 21.76 5.47 -9.96
CA ILE A 237 23.12 6.02 -9.84
C ILE A 237 24.01 5.03 -9.08
N LYS A 238 25.33 5.16 -9.18
CA LYS A 238 26.24 4.46 -8.27
C LYS A 238 26.13 5.01 -6.86
N THR A 239 26.34 4.16 -5.86
CA THR A 239 26.35 4.60 -4.46
C THR A 239 27.46 5.62 -4.19
N SER A 240 28.59 5.56 -4.92
CA SER A 240 29.61 6.62 -4.89
C SER A 240 29.05 7.98 -5.32
N GLU A 241 28.19 8.03 -6.35
CA GLU A 241 27.53 9.27 -6.78
C GLU A 241 26.51 9.76 -5.73
N LEU A 242 25.88 8.85 -4.98
CA LEU A 242 25.03 9.23 -3.84
C LEU A 242 25.87 9.89 -2.74
N VAL A 243 27.06 9.36 -2.43
CA VAL A 243 27.96 9.93 -1.42
C VAL A 243 28.35 11.36 -1.81
N GLU A 244 28.73 11.59 -3.07
CA GLU A 244 29.00 12.94 -3.60
C GLU A 244 27.78 13.85 -3.46
N LEU A 245 26.59 13.37 -3.86
CA LEU A 245 25.36 14.14 -3.76
C LEU A 245 25.01 14.53 -2.31
N VAL A 246 25.21 13.62 -1.35
CA VAL A 246 25.00 13.93 0.07
C VAL A 246 26.03 14.95 0.54
N ARG A 247 27.32 14.76 0.21
CA ARG A 247 28.42 15.67 0.56
C ARG A 247 28.15 17.09 0.06
N GLU A 248 27.70 17.24 -1.19
CA GLU A 248 27.30 18.52 -1.79
C GLU A 248 26.16 19.19 -0.99
N LYS A 249 25.21 18.41 -0.46
CA LYS A 249 24.06 18.92 0.30
C LYS A 249 24.40 19.35 1.71
N ILE A 250 25.27 18.61 2.40
CA ILE A 250 25.59 18.87 3.82
C ILE A 250 26.90 19.62 4.04
N GLY A 251 27.75 19.73 3.01
CA GLY A 251 29.04 20.44 3.06
C GLY A 251 30.15 19.73 3.84
N ILE A 252 29.92 18.50 4.29
CA ILE A 252 30.89 17.69 5.06
C ILE A 252 30.88 16.25 4.55
N GLU A 253 31.91 15.48 4.89
CA GLU A 253 31.98 14.05 4.56
C GLU A 253 30.83 13.28 5.24
N PRO A 254 29.95 12.62 4.48
CA PRO A 254 28.83 11.91 5.09
C PRO A 254 29.27 10.59 5.70
N ASN A 255 28.93 10.38 6.98
CA ASN A 255 29.11 9.09 7.65
C ASN A 255 27.91 8.16 7.36
N LEU A 256 27.81 7.66 6.13
CA LEU A 256 26.72 6.76 5.73
C LEU A 256 26.92 5.35 6.33
N PRO A 257 25.85 4.70 6.80
CA PRO A 257 25.95 3.37 7.39
C PRO A 257 26.31 2.28 6.37
N HIS A 258 26.94 1.20 6.84
CA HIS A 258 27.38 0.04 6.03
C HIS A 258 26.31 -0.50 5.09
N TYR A 259 25.06 -0.64 5.58
CA TYR A 259 23.96 -1.14 4.76
C TYR A 259 23.62 -0.25 3.55
N ILE A 260 24.11 0.99 3.48
CA ILE A 260 24.03 1.86 2.31
C ILE A 260 25.28 1.70 1.44
N ILE A 261 26.47 1.86 2.03
CA ILE A 261 27.74 1.90 1.28
C ILE A 261 28.14 0.55 0.67
N ASP A 262 27.70 -0.56 1.25
CA ASP A 262 28.02 -1.91 0.77
C ASP A 262 27.24 -2.27 -0.52
N ARG A 263 26.18 -1.52 -0.85
CA ARG A 263 25.39 -1.74 -2.08
C ARG A 263 25.96 -0.90 -3.22
N ALA A 264 26.11 -1.49 -4.41
CA ALA A 264 26.77 -0.84 -5.54
C ALA A 264 25.95 0.29 -6.19
N ASP A 265 24.63 0.13 -6.20
CA ASP A 265 23.71 1.04 -6.89
C ASP A 265 22.69 1.66 -5.92
N THR A 266 22.11 2.78 -6.34
CA THR A 266 21.04 3.50 -5.65
C THR A 266 19.92 3.86 -6.63
N ILE A 267 18.66 3.62 -6.26
CA ILE A 267 17.50 4.29 -6.88
C ILE A 267 17.27 5.61 -6.17
N VAL A 268 17.23 6.70 -6.93
CA VAL A 268 16.76 8.01 -6.45
C VAL A 268 15.39 8.27 -7.04
N TYR A 269 14.36 8.27 -6.18
CA TYR A 269 13.01 8.70 -6.51
C TYR A 269 12.86 10.20 -6.25
N GLU A 270 12.55 10.98 -7.29
CA GLU A 270 12.50 12.43 -7.24
C GLU A 270 11.09 12.95 -7.58
N PRO A 271 10.17 13.01 -6.59
CA PRO A 271 8.85 13.59 -6.83
C PRO A 271 8.94 15.09 -7.06
N SER A 272 8.26 15.59 -8.10
CA SER A 272 8.18 17.04 -8.43
C SER A 272 7.25 17.82 -7.48
N THR A 273 7.34 17.58 -6.17
CA THR A 273 6.53 18.25 -5.15
C THR A 273 7.27 19.42 -4.51
N ARG A 274 6.54 20.48 -4.21
CA ARG A 274 7.00 21.62 -3.38
C ARG A 274 6.56 21.48 -1.92
N ASN A 275 5.78 20.44 -1.60
CA ASN A 275 5.24 20.16 -0.28
C ASN A 275 5.73 18.81 0.22
N PHE A 276 6.11 18.74 1.50
CA PHE A 276 6.28 17.47 2.18
C PHE A 276 4.90 16.90 2.48
N ARG A 277 4.50 15.83 1.79
CA ARG A 277 3.17 15.22 1.86
C ARG A 277 3.24 13.72 1.59
N ALA A 278 2.25 12.97 2.06
CA ALA A 278 2.25 11.51 1.96
C ALA A 278 1.80 11.04 0.58
N ASP A 279 0.58 11.36 0.19
CA ASP A 279 0.01 10.83 -1.05
C ASP A 279 0.37 11.70 -2.24
N PRO A 280 0.74 11.12 -3.40
CA PRO A 280 0.78 9.69 -3.68
C PRO A 280 2.16 9.03 -3.42
N TYR A 281 3.12 9.81 -2.93
CA TYR A 281 4.54 9.50 -2.94
C TYR A 281 4.98 8.41 -1.95
N THR A 282 4.35 8.31 -0.78
CA THR A 282 4.66 7.28 0.24
C THR A 282 4.34 5.88 -0.26
N GLY A 283 3.13 5.64 -0.79
CA GLY A 283 2.78 4.36 -1.40
C GLY A 283 3.60 4.07 -2.67
N SER A 284 3.92 5.11 -3.45
CA SER A 284 4.81 4.97 -4.61
C SER A 284 6.22 4.54 -4.20
N LEU A 285 6.79 5.11 -3.14
CA LEU A 285 8.08 4.71 -2.60
C LEU A 285 8.08 3.24 -2.18
N VAL A 286 7.03 2.79 -1.48
CA VAL A 286 6.84 1.36 -1.13
C VAL A 286 6.80 0.49 -2.38
N GLY A 287 6.04 0.89 -3.41
CA GLY A 287 5.99 0.13 -4.67
C GLY A 287 7.33 0.05 -5.38
N ILE A 288 8.07 1.16 -5.47
CA ILE A 288 9.41 1.22 -6.08
C ILE A 288 10.35 0.23 -5.38
N ASP A 289 10.33 0.20 -4.05
CA ASP A 289 11.15 -0.70 -3.24
C ASP A 289 11.01 -2.18 -3.65
N TYR A 290 9.77 -2.66 -3.77
CA TYR A 290 9.49 -4.03 -4.19
C TYR A 290 9.76 -4.27 -5.68
N LEU A 291 9.71 -3.24 -6.51
CA LEU A 291 9.99 -3.38 -7.94
C LEU A 291 11.49 -3.46 -8.25
N THR A 292 12.31 -2.68 -7.54
CA THR A 292 13.68 -2.37 -7.99
C THR A 292 14.76 -2.44 -6.92
N CYS A 293 14.43 -2.65 -5.65
CA CYS A 293 15.41 -2.59 -4.56
C CYS A 293 15.54 -3.90 -3.77
N ARG A 294 14.45 -4.66 -3.61
CA ARG A 294 14.40 -5.85 -2.74
C ARG A 294 14.56 -7.19 -3.44
N ASN A 295 15.06 -8.15 -2.67
CA ASN A 295 15.04 -9.58 -2.96
C ASN A 295 14.46 -10.42 -1.80
N GLY A 296 13.79 -9.79 -0.83
CA GLY A 296 13.18 -10.48 0.31
C GLY A 296 12.26 -9.60 1.15
N GLU A 297 11.91 -10.11 2.33
CA GLU A 297 10.79 -9.61 3.15
C GLU A 297 10.97 -8.18 3.70
N SER A 298 12.21 -7.80 4.08
CA SER A 298 12.48 -6.59 4.85
C SER A 298 13.30 -5.56 4.05
N VAL A 299 13.35 -4.31 4.53
CA VAL A 299 14.23 -3.26 3.97
C VAL A 299 15.72 -3.62 4.05
N ARG A 300 16.08 -4.63 4.86
CA ARG A 300 17.44 -5.15 4.96
C ARG A 300 17.76 -6.14 3.83
N HIS A 301 16.75 -6.79 3.25
CA HIS A 301 16.86 -7.67 2.09
C HIS A 301 16.82 -6.86 0.79
N ARG A 302 17.78 -5.94 0.65
CA ARG A 302 17.93 -5.07 -0.52
C ARG A 302 19.28 -5.28 -1.20
N TYR A 303 19.25 -5.34 -2.52
CA TYR A 303 20.43 -5.34 -3.38
C TYR A 303 20.76 -3.94 -3.92
N ARG A 304 19.86 -2.97 -3.73
CA ARG A 304 20.03 -1.57 -4.14
C ARG A 304 19.47 -0.63 -3.08
N ASN A 305 20.11 0.51 -2.87
CA ASN A 305 19.59 1.54 -1.98
C ASN A 305 18.34 2.21 -2.57
N LEU A 306 17.47 2.71 -1.70
CA LEU A 306 16.31 3.52 -2.07
C LEU A 306 16.38 4.87 -1.39
N VAL A 307 16.53 5.92 -2.19
CA VAL A 307 16.58 7.31 -1.75
C VAL A 307 15.38 8.06 -2.29
N ILE A 308 14.76 8.90 -1.46
CA ILE A 308 13.77 9.88 -1.93
C ILE A 308 14.40 11.27 -1.88
N HIS A 309 14.38 11.98 -3.00
CA HIS A 309 14.95 13.31 -3.14
C HIS A 309 13.85 14.34 -3.39
N PHE A 310 13.76 15.31 -2.49
CA PHE A 310 12.85 16.43 -2.56
C PHE A 310 13.60 17.73 -2.92
N PRO A 311 13.87 17.99 -4.21
CA PRO A 311 14.70 19.13 -4.63
C PRO A 311 14.09 20.49 -4.30
N HIS A 312 12.78 20.55 -4.04
CA HIS A 312 12.04 21.78 -3.77
C HIS A 312 11.44 21.83 -2.35
N VAL A 313 11.85 20.94 -1.46
CA VAL A 313 11.37 20.91 -0.07
C VAL A 313 12.56 21.10 0.86
N SER A 314 12.41 22.03 1.80
CA SER A 314 13.39 22.23 2.86
C SER A 314 13.22 21.28 4.02
N PHE A 315 14.34 20.93 4.65
CA PHE A 315 14.34 20.21 5.91
C PHE A 315 13.54 20.98 6.98
N GLN A 316 13.61 22.31 6.97
CA GLN A 316 12.78 23.14 7.85
C GLN A 316 11.27 22.93 7.64
N LYS A 317 10.82 22.68 6.41
CA LYS A 317 9.40 22.39 6.13
C LYS A 317 8.96 21.06 6.74
N MET A 318 9.80 20.03 6.64
CA MET A 318 9.56 18.76 7.32
C MET A 318 9.61 18.94 8.85
N LYS A 319 10.62 19.63 9.38
CA LYS A 319 10.77 19.92 10.80
C LYS A 319 9.55 20.63 11.40
N LYS A 320 9.00 21.63 10.71
CA LYS A 320 7.75 22.32 11.11
C LYS A 320 6.59 21.33 11.27
N MET A 321 6.48 20.35 10.37
CA MET A 321 5.44 19.34 10.41
C MET A 321 5.59 18.44 11.64
N PHE A 322 6.81 17.99 11.95
CA PHE A 322 7.10 17.21 13.16
C PHE A 322 6.86 18.02 14.45
N VAL A 323 7.29 19.30 14.48
CA VAL A 323 7.06 20.17 15.65
C VAL A 323 5.57 20.41 15.87
N ARG A 324 4.78 20.56 14.81
CA ARG A 324 3.32 20.66 14.91
C ARG A 324 2.73 19.38 15.53
N TYR A 325 3.11 18.21 15.01
CA TYR A 325 2.73 16.92 15.58
C TYR A 325 3.08 16.85 17.09
N TYR A 326 4.32 17.18 17.45
CA TYR A 326 4.77 17.17 18.84
C TYR A 326 3.94 18.09 19.74
N LYS A 327 3.49 19.25 19.25
CA LYS A 327 2.72 20.22 20.05
C LYS A 327 1.23 19.91 20.13
N GLU A 328 0.66 19.29 19.11
CA GLU A 328 -0.80 19.18 18.96
C GLU A 328 -1.30 17.74 19.16
N GLU A 329 -0.59 16.74 18.63
CA GLU A 329 -1.09 15.37 18.47
C GLU A 329 -0.31 14.33 19.29
N CYS A 330 0.97 14.58 19.55
CA CYS A 330 1.82 13.67 20.33
C CYS A 330 1.27 13.47 21.75
N PRO A 331 1.20 12.23 22.26
CA PRO A 331 0.82 11.98 23.65
C PRO A 331 1.72 12.67 24.68
N PHE A 332 2.98 12.96 24.32
CA PHE A 332 3.92 13.73 25.14
C PHE A 332 3.94 15.23 24.84
N ARG A 333 2.91 15.77 24.15
CA ARG A 333 2.84 17.21 23.91
C ARG A 333 2.85 18.00 25.22
N PRO A 334 3.37 19.24 25.24
CA PRO A 334 3.28 20.10 26.41
C PRO A 334 1.83 20.22 26.88
N ASN A 335 1.60 20.13 28.19
CA ASN A 335 0.29 20.24 28.84
C ASN A 335 -0.70 19.11 28.52
N ASN A 336 -0.23 17.94 28.05
CA ASN A 336 -1.09 16.76 28.00
C ASN A 336 -1.07 16.03 29.34
N GLU A 337 -2.21 16.04 30.03
CA GLU A 337 -2.41 15.32 31.30
C GLU A 337 -3.19 14.01 31.11
N GLU A 338 -3.64 13.71 29.88
CA GLU A 338 -4.39 12.51 29.55
C GLU A 338 -3.50 11.25 29.71
N THR A 339 -3.95 10.31 30.55
CA THR A 339 -3.36 8.98 30.72
C THR A 339 -4.27 7.92 30.09
N ASP A 340 -4.28 7.89 28.76
CA ASP A 340 -5.19 7.07 27.96
C ASP A 340 -4.51 5.86 27.28
N THR A 341 -5.31 5.07 26.56
CA THR A 341 -4.83 3.91 25.77
C THR A 341 -3.90 4.34 24.64
N TYR A 342 -4.05 5.58 24.12
CA TYR A 342 -3.20 6.14 23.09
C TYR A 342 -1.79 6.46 23.59
N LEU A 343 -1.66 7.02 24.79
CA LEU A 343 -0.37 7.19 25.49
C LEU A 343 0.29 5.83 25.76
N THR A 344 -0.50 4.85 26.22
CA THR A 344 0.00 3.50 26.48
C THR A 344 0.55 2.85 25.20
N LEU A 345 -0.16 2.96 24.09
CA LEU A 345 0.30 2.51 22.76
C LEU A 345 1.60 3.20 22.37
N HIS A 346 1.69 4.52 22.58
CA HIS A 346 2.88 5.30 22.26
C HIS A 346 4.09 4.91 23.11
N LEU A 347 3.90 4.59 24.39
CA LEU A 347 4.95 4.07 25.26
C LEU A 347 5.42 2.68 24.83
N ARG A 348 4.49 1.82 24.38
CA ARG A 348 4.77 0.43 23.95
C ARG A 348 5.48 0.36 22.60
N ASP A 349 5.01 1.11 21.61
CA ASP A 349 5.45 1.01 20.21
C ASP A 349 6.20 2.27 19.71
N GLY A 350 6.47 3.21 20.61
CA GLY A 350 7.01 4.52 20.28
C GLY A 350 6.08 5.28 19.33
N CYS A 351 6.69 6.09 18.46
CA CYS A 351 5.96 6.86 17.46
C CYS A 351 5.42 6.02 16.29
N ARG A 352 5.48 4.68 16.33
CA ARG A 352 5.14 3.82 15.19
C ARG A 352 3.74 4.08 14.65
N TYR A 353 2.73 4.14 15.51
CA TYR A 353 1.33 4.33 15.11
C TYR A 353 0.85 5.77 15.24
N THR A 354 1.53 6.56 16.06
CA THR A 354 1.04 7.88 16.46
C THR A 354 1.55 9.01 15.59
N LYS A 355 2.69 8.86 14.89
CA LYS A 355 3.22 9.92 14.02
C LYS A 355 2.50 9.97 12.68
N GLN A 356 2.54 11.15 12.06
CA GLN A 356 2.02 11.40 10.71
C GLN A 356 2.56 10.42 9.67
N LYS A 357 1.70 10.07 8.70
CA LYS A 357 1.92 9.04 7.68
C LYS A 357 3.22 9.23 6.89
N GLU A 358 3.53 10.46 6.50
CA GLU A 358 4.76 10.85 5.81
C GLU A 358 6.01 10.40 6.54
N LEU A 359 6.14 10.84 7.80
CA LEU A 359 7.30 10.56 8.64
C LEU A 359 7.39 9.09 9.02
N ARG A 360 6.25 8.40 9.03
CA ARG A 360 6.20 6.97 9.26
C ARG A 360 6.74 6.19 8.07
N ILE A 361 6.16 6.40 6.89
CA ILE A 361 6.48 5.58 5.73
C ILE A 361 7.84 5.96 5.14
N TYR A 362 8.15 7.26 4.99
CA TYR A 362 9.44 7.65 4.39
C TYR A 362 10.63 7.18 5.22
N CYS A 363 10.61 7.41 6.54
CA CYS A 363 11.72 6.98 7.41
C CYS A 363 11.77 5.46 7.62
N TYR A 364 10.67 4.74 7.38
CA TYR A 364 10.68 3.29 7.43
C TYR A 364 11.21 2.66 6.13
N ILE A 365 10.86 3.24 4.98
CA ILE A 365 11.15 2.67 3.67
C ILE A 365 12.44 3.23 3.06
N ALA A 366 12.68 4.54 3.07
CA ALA A 366 13.88 5.08 2.44
C ALA A 366 15.13 4.73 3.25
N ASP A 367 16.23 4.38 2.57
CA ASP A 367 17.55 4.34 3.20
C ASP A 367 18.05 5.76 3.51
N LEU A 368 17.62 6.75 2.71
CA LEU A 368 18.01 8.15 2.87
C LEU A 368 16.92 9.10 2.35
N LEU A 369 16.67 10.21 3.05
CA LEU A 369 15.82 11.32 2.60
C LEU A 369 16.70 12.52 2.26
N LEU A 370 16.69 12.95 1.01
CA LEU A 370 17.37 14.17 0.55
C LEU A 370 16.37 15.31 0.45
N PHE A 371 16.70 16.43 1.09
CA PHE A 371 16.01 17.71 0.96
C PHE A 371 16.86 18.68 0.14
N HIS A 372 16.31 19.85 -0.16
CA HIS A 372 17.08 20.86 -0.90
C HIS A 372 18.35 21.31 -0.15
N ASP A 373 18.33 21.26 1.18
CA ASP A 373 19.29 21.81 2.15
C ASP A 373 19.75 20.82 3.23
N ALA A 374 19.38 19.54 3.15
CA ALA A 374 19.78 18.54 4.14
C ALA A 374 19.69 17.11 3.62
N ALA A 375 20.34 16.19 4.34
CA ALA A 375 20.20 14.75 4.18
C ALA A 375 19.86 14.11 5.53
N LEU A 376 18.98 13.11 5.54
CA LEU A 376 18.67 12.28 6.70
C LEU A 376 18.90 10.81 6.36
N TYR A 377 19.74 10.12 7.14
CA TYR A 377 20.13 8.73 6.96
C TYR A 377 20.32 8.01 8.30
#